data_AF-A0A538EGP7-F1
#
_entry.id   AF-A0A538EGP7-F1
#
_cell.length_a   1.000
_cell.length_b   1.000
_cell.length_c   1.000
_cell.angle_alpha   90.00
_cell.angle_beta   90.00
_cell.angle_gamma   90.00
#
_symmetry.space_group_name_H-M   'P 1'
#
loop_
_entity.id
_entity.type
_entity.pdbx_description
1 polymer ?
#
loop_
_entity_poly.entity_id
_entity_poly.type
_entity_poly.pdbx_seq_one_letter_code
_entity_poly.pdbx_strand_id
1 'polypeptide(L)'
;MPVAVAVAQALEAPLDVFVVRKLGVPGHEELALGAIASGGARAINEDVVQALGITEETIATTAADEQRELERRERIYRDGGGAEPVAGRTAIL
;
A
#
# COMPACT_ATOMS: atom_id res chain seq x y z
N MET A 1 6.65 -7.04 13.48
CA MET A 1 7.72 -6.89 12.47
C MET A 1 9.07 -6.74 13.18
N PRO A 2 9.91 -7.78 13.25
CA PRO A 2 11.08 -7.79 14.12
C PRO A 2 12.14 -6.74 13.75
N VAL A 3 12.37 -6.51 12.45
CA VAL A 3 13.37 -5.54 11.98
C VAL A 3 12.96 -4.11 12.32
N ALA A 4 11.74 -3.69 11.98
CA ALA A 4 11.27 -2.34 12.25
C ALA A 4 11.21 -2.01 13.76
N VAL A 5 10.87 -3.00 14.61
CA VAL A 5 10.92 -2.86 16.08
C VAL A 5 12.34 -2.58 16.55
N ALA A 6 13.33 -3.33 16.09
CA ALA A 6 14.72 -3.12 16.49
C ALA A 6 15.25 -1.74 16.04
N VAL A 7 14.90 -1.31 14.82
CA VAL A 7 15.28 0.02 14.30
C VAL A 7 14.64 1.14 15.13
N ALA A 8 13.33 1.04 15.40
CA ALA A 8 12.61 2.04 16.19
C ALA A 8 13.17 2.16 17.62
N GLN A 9 13.49 1.03 18.25
CA GLN A 9 14.12 1.00 19.58
C GLN A 9 15.50 1.64 19.58
N ALA A 10 16.35 1.33 18.60
CA ALA A 10 17.70 1.89 18.52
C ALA A 10 17.72 3.41 18.24
N LEU A 11 16.69 3.93 17.58
CA LEU A 11 16.55 5.35 17.23
C LEU A 11 15.64 6.14 18.17
N GLU A 12 15.05 5.49 19.19
CA GLU A 12 14.03 6.08 20.06
C GLU A 12 12.88 6.74 19.27
N ALA A 13 12.49 6.13 18.15
CA ALA A 13 11.54 6.68 17.19
C ALA A 13 10.17 5.97 17.27
N PRO A 14 9.06 6.66 16.93
CA PRO A 14 7.76 6.02 16.83
C PRO A 14 7.76 4.94 15.74
N LEU A 15 6.99 3.86 15.97
CA LEU A 15 6.80 2.77 15.02
C LEU A 15 5.32 2.68 14.65
N ASP A 16 5.02 2.66 13.36
CA ASP A 16 3.68 2.42 12.84
C ASP A 16 3.73 1.45 11.64
N VAL A 17 2.57 0.89 11.27
CA VAL A 17 2.42 0.00 10.13
C VAL A 17 1.70 0.73 9.00
N PHE A 18 2.38 0.90 7.87
CA PHE A 18 1.77 1.42 6.64
C PHE A 18 1.44 0.26 5.70
N VAL A 19 0.15 -0.02 5.49
CA VAL A 19 -0.30 -1.15 4.66
C VAL A 19 -0.43 -0.71 3.22
N VAL A 20 0.19 -1.46 2.31
CA VAL A 20 0.17 -1.24 0.85
C VAL A 20 -0.19 -2.53 0.14
N ARG A 21 -0.93 -2.42 -0.96
CA ARG A 21 -1.26 -3.53 -1.87
C ARG A 21 -0.85 -3.16 -3.30
N LYS A 22 -0.22 -4.10 -4.01
CA LYS A 22 0.03 -3.95 -5.44
C LYS A 22 -1.28 -4.12 -6.22
N LEU A 23 -1.45 -3.35 -7.27
CA LEU A 23 -2.47 -3.60 -8.29
C LEU A 23 -1.79 -4.38 -9.42
N GLY A 24 -2.07 -5.68 -9.50
CA GLY A 24 -1.53 -6.54 -10.55
C GLY A 24 -2.19 -6.32 -11.90
N VAL A 25 -1.50 -6.65 -12.99
CA VAL A 25 -2.10 -6.74 -14.31
C VAL A 25 -2.77 -8.12 -14.47
N PRO A 26 -4.06 -8.21 -14.84
CA PRO A 26 -4.70 -9.50 -15.08
C PRO A 26 -3.94 -10.34 -16.10
N GLY A 27 -3.63 -11.60 -15.75
CA GLY A 27 -2.82 -12.49 -16.59
C GLY A 27 -1.29 -12.29 -16.50
N HIS A 28 -0.82 -11.28 -15.77
CA HIS A 28 0.60 -10.99 -15.56
C HIS A 28 0.88 -10.66 -14.08
N GLU A 29 0.85 -11.67 -13.22
CA GLU A 29 0.87 -11.52 -11.76
C GLU A 29 2.15 -10.84 -11.20
N GLU A 30 3.27 -10.92 -11.93
CA GLU A 30 4.54 -10.27 -11.57
C GLU A 30 4.58 -8.79 -11.98
N LEU A 31 3.69 -8.33 -12.87
CA LEU A 31 3.64 -6.95 -13.34
C LEU A 31 2.56 -6.16 -12.60
N ALA A 32 2.94 -5.00 -12.06
CA ALA A 32 2.01 -4.10 -11.37
C ALA A 32 1.66 -2.89 -12.24
N LEU A 33 0.35 -2.63 -12.38
CA LEU A 33 -0.15 -1.37 -12.96
C LEU A 33 -0.19 -0.23 -11.93
N GLY A 34 0.03 -0.54 -10.65
CA GLY A 34 0.00 0.46 -9.59
C GLY A 34 0.01 -0.14 -8.19
N ALA A 35 -0.37 0.67 -7.22
CA ALA A 35 -0.54 0.29 -5.83
C ALA A 35 -1.63 1.14 -5.15
N ILE A 36 -2.22 0.58 -4.11
CA ILE A 36 -3.12 1.29 -3.18
C ILE A 36 -2.59 1.16 -1.75
N ALA A 37 -2.93 2.11 -0.91
CA ALA A 37 -2.54 2.12 0.49
C ALA A 37 -3.65 2.66 1.39
N SER A 38 -3.49 2.42 2.69
CA SER A 38 -4.40 2.91 3.74
C SER A 38 -4.71 4.40 3.58
N GLY A 39 -5.95 4.78 3.92
CA GLY A 39 -6.43 6.16 3.74
C GLY A 39 -6.85 6.51 2.30
N GLY A 40 -6.96 5.52 1.40
CA GLY A 40 -7.46 5.71 0.03
C GLY A 40 -6.42 6.23 -0.97
N ALA A 41 -5.13 6.19 -0.60
CA ALA A 41 -4.07 6.56 -1.51
C ALA A 41 -3.96 5.55 -2.66
N ARG A 42 -3.77 6.05 -3.90
CA ARG A 42 -3.61 5.26 -5.11
C ARG A 42 -2.49 5.85 -5.95
N ALA A 43 -1.59 5.00 -6.42
CA ALA A 43 -0.51 5.34 -7.33
C ALA A 43 -0.60 4.43 -8.56
N ILE A 44 -0.70 4.99 -9.75
CA ILE A 44 -0.81 4.25 -11.01
C ILE A 44 0.45 4.44 -11.83
N ASN A 45 0.92 3.35 -12.44
CA ASN A 45 2.00 3.37 -13.42
C ASN A 45 1.38 3.59 -14.81
N GLU A 46 1.36 4.85 -15.23
CA GLU A 46 0.77 5.26 -16.50
C GLU A 46 1.46 4.60 -17.69
N ASP A 47 2.78 4.39 -17.65
CA ASP A 47 3.52 3.74 -18.75
C ASP A 47 3.03 2.31 -18.99
N VAL A 48 2.81 1.54 -17.92
CA VAL A 48 2.26 0.17 -18.00
C VAL A 48 0.83 0.17 -18.52
N VAL A 49 0.01 1.10 -18.03
CA VAL A 49 -1.40 1.25 -18.47
C VAL A 49 -1.46 1.54 -19.96
N GLN A 50 -0.65 2.49 -20.45
CA GLN A 50 -0.62 2.85 -21.86
C GLN A 50 -0.03 1.73 -22.74
N ALA A 51 1.08 1.11 -22.32
CA ALA A 51 1.76 0.07 -23.10
C ALA A 51 0.91 -1.18 -23.31
N LEU A 52 0.05 -1.52 -22.34
CA LEU A 52 -0.80 -2.71 -22.39
C LEU A 52 -2.27 -2.40 -22.72
N GLY A 53 -2.62 -1.13 -22.94
CA GLY A 53 -3.99 -0.71 -23.23
C GLY A 53 -4.97 -1.06 -22.11
N ILE A 54 -4.55 -0.93 -20.85
CA ILE A 54 -5.37 -1.30 -19.69
C ILE A 54 -6.52 -0.30 -19.56
N THR A 55 -7.75 -0.80 -19.48
CA THR A 55 -8.95 0.02 -19.35
C THR A 55 -9.15 0.51 -17.91
N GLU A 56 -9.80 1.66 -17.74
CA GLU A 56 -10.15 2.16 -16.40
C GLU A 56 -11.03 1.17 -15.63
N GLU A 57 -11.91 0.44 -16.34
CA GLU A 57 -12.73 -0.63 -15.75
C GLU A 57 -11.87 -1.75 -15.15
N THR A 58 -10.81 -2.15 -15.84
CA THR A 58 -9.86 -3.15 -15.34
C THR A 58 -9.18 -2.64 -14.09
N ILE A 59 -8.70 -1.39 -14.11
CA ILE A 59 -8.02 -0.80 -12.96
C ILE A 59 -8.96 -0.69 -11.76
N ALA A 60 -10.20 -0.24 -11.99
CA ALA A 60 -11.21 -0.12 -10.94
C ALA A 60 -11.56 -1.48 -10.31
N THR A 61 -11.69 -2.52 -11.14
CA THR A 61 -11.99 -3.88 -10.67
C THR A 61 -10.85 -4.42 -9.82
N THR A 62 -9.61 -4.36 -10.32
CA THR A 62 -8.42 -4.78 -9.57
C THR A 62 -8.25 -3.98 -8.27
N ALA A 63 -8.48 -2.67 -8.31
CA ALA A 63 -8.40 -1.83 -7.11
C ALA A 63 -9.46 -2.22 -6.07
N ALA A 64 -10.69 -2.54 -6.47
CA ALA A 64 -11.75 -2.95 -5.57
C ALA A 64 -11.48 -4.31 -4.89
N ASP A 65 -10.84 -5.24 -5.61
CA ASP A 65 -10.39 -6.52 -5.04
C ASP A 65 -9.29 -6.31 -4.00
N GLU A 66 -8.26 -5.56 -4.35
CA GLU A 66 -7.12 -5.30 -3.46
C GLU A 66 -7.49 -4.43 -2.26
N GLN A 67 -8.47 -3.52 -2.43
CA GLN A 67 -8.96 -2.65 -1.35
C GLN A 67 -9.59 -3.46 -0.21
N ARG A 68 -10.32 -4.54 -0.54
CA ARG A 68 -10.91 -5.43 0.49
C ARG A 68 -9.83 -6.12 1.32
N GLU A 69 -8.75 -6.56 0.69
CA GLU A 69 -7.62 -7.18 1.40
C GLU A 69 -6.81 -6.14 2.19
N LEU A 70 -6.64 -4.93 1.65
CA LEU A 70 -6.02 -3.80 2.34
C LEU A 70 -6.77 -3.52 3.66
N GLU A 71 -8.09 -3.34 3.61
CA GLU A 71 -8.93 -3.07 4.78
C GLU A 71 -8.93 -4.22 5.79
N ARG A 72 -8.90 -5.47 5.32
CA ARG A 72 -8.78 -6.64 6.19
C ARG A 72 -7.46 -6.61 6.97
N ARG A 73 -6.33 -6.33 6.30
CA ARG A 73 -5.01 -6.26 6.94
C ARG A 73 -4.87 -5.05 7.85
N GLU A 74 -5.39 -3.91 7.44
CA GLU A 74 -5.37 -2.68 8.23
C GLU A 74 -6.07 -2.89 9.57
N ARG A 75 -7.25 -3.52 9.57
CA ARG A 75 -7.95 -3.88 10.83
C ARG A 75 -7.13 -4.81 11.72
N ILE A 76 -6.47 -5.82 11.14
CA ILE A 76 -5.65 -6.77 11.90
C ILE A 76 -4.42 -6.10 12.52
N TYR A 77 -3.76 -5.20 11.80
CA TYR A 77 -2.51 -4.59 12.26
C TYR A 77 -2.71 -3.38 13.17
N ARG A 78 -3.81 -2.63 13.00
CA ARG A 78 -4.04 -1.40 13.77
C ARG A 78 -4.89 -1.59 15.02
N ASP A 79 -5.71 -2.64 15.10
CA ASP A 79 -6.62 -2.88 16.26
C ASP A 79 -7.42 -1.62 16.69
N GLY A 80 -7.77 -0.76 15.72
CA GLY A 80 -8.47 0.51 15.96
C GLY A 80 -7.59 1.73 16.28
N GLY A 81 -6.27 1.57 16.36
CA GLY A 81 -5.31 2.67 16.51
C GLY A 81 -5.18 3.55 15.25
N GLY A 82 -5.02 4.87 15.46
CA GLY A 82 -4.79 5.83 14.38
C GLY A 82 -3.40 5.71 13.75
N ALA A 83 -3.22 6.32 12.57
CA ALA A 83 -1.92 6.39 11.90
C ALA A 83 -1.00 7.44 12.52
N GLU A 84 0.30 7.15 12.55
CA GLU A 84 1.31 8.09 13.01
C GLU A 84 1.46 9.24 12.00
N PRO A 85 1.39 10.52 12.43
CA PRO A 85 1.59 11.65 11.53
C PRO A 85 3.04 11.71 11.03
N VAL A 86 3.24 11.61 9.70
CA VAL A 86 4.57 11.62 9.06
C VAL A 86 4.91 12.92 8.31
N ALA A 87 3.94 13.82 8.15
CA ALA A 87 4.15 15.06 7.41
C ALA A 87 5.28 15.90 8.02
N GLY A 88 6.25 16.30 7.21
CA GLY A 88 7.42 17.08 7.65
C GLY A 88 8.45 16.28 8.47
N ARG A 89 8.34 14.95 8.52
CA ARG A 89 9.28 14.06 9.22
C ARG A 89 10.03 13.17 8.22
N THR A 90 11.15 12.61 8.66
CA THR A 90 11.84 11.54 7.94
C THR A 90 11.17 10.21 8.25
N ALA A 91 10.75 9.47 7.21
CA ALA A 91 10.26 8.10 7.33
C ALA A 91 11.36 7.10 6.91
N ILE A 92 11.41 5.97 7.62
CA ILE A 92 12.27 4.83 7.29
C ILE A 92 11.33 3.68 6.92
N LEU A 93 11.51 3.11 5.72
CA LEU A 93 10.66 2.04 5.15
C LEU A 93 11.46 0.76 4.92
#